data_AF-A0A7C3PXQ3-F1
#
_entry.id   AF-A0A7C3PXQ3-F1
#
_cell.length_a   1.000
_cell.length_b   1.000
_cell.length_c   1.000
_cell.angle_alpha   90.00
_cell.angle_beta   90.00
_cell.angle_gamma   90.00
#
_symmetry.space_group_name_H-M   'P 1'
#
loop_
_entity.id
_entity.type
_entity.pdbx_description
1 polymer ?
#
loop_
_entity_poly.entity_id
_entity_poly.type
_entity_poly.pdbx_seq_one_letter_code
_entity_poly.pdbx_strand_id
1 'polypeptide(L)'
;MKRFRGLDSSTTELVLRLRKEHPVVPLNHAMELVLSRLGIFRKGDSRSKLEKELYQALDPERALLLHHFLVNHSVELCPPDEKLVACPKCSMRQMCAFYARNGKKQPAGKPSRRPRRSKAARSRSSRARKPVAR
;
A
#
# COMPACT_ATOMS: atom_id res chain seq x y z
N MET A 1 10.42 14.17 15.57
CA MET A 1 9.24 14.24 14.67
C MET A 1 8.10 13.42 15.26
N LYS A 2 6.94 14.05 15.53
CA LYS A 2 5.75 13.40 16.13
C LYS A 2 5.14 12.42 15.13
N ARG A 3 5.15 11.11 15.45
CA ARG A 3 4.43 10.08 14.67
C ARG A 3 2.93 10.26 14.89
N PHE A 4 2.21 10.67 13.85
CA PHE A 4 0.74 10.57 13.83
C PHE A 4 0.38 9.08 13.69
N ARG A 5 -0.19 8.49 14.74
CA ARG A 5 -0.60 7.08 14.74
C ARG A 5 -1.75 6.90 13.76
N GLY A 6 -1.46 6.32 12.59
CA GLY A 6 -2.45 6.00 11.55
C GLY A 6 -2.14 6.57 10.17
N LEU A 7 -1.11 7.41 10.03
CA LEU A 7 -0.61 7.85 8.73
C LEU A 7 0.73 7.17 8.46
N ASP A 8 0.84 6.46 7.34
CA ASP A 8 2.11 5.94 6.85
C ASP A 8 3.12 7.08 6.69
N SER A 9 4.41 6.78 6.86
CA SER A 9 5.47 7.79 6.79
C SER A 9 5.48 8.50 5.43
N SER A 10 5.18 7.78 4.35
CA SER A 10 5.06 8.32 3.00
C SER A 10 3.87 9.28 2.87
N THR A 11 2.72 8.99 3.47
CA THR A 11 1.55 9.89 3.43
C THR A 11 1.81 11.18 4.21
N THR A 12 2.49 11.09 5.36
CA THR A 12 2.88 12.28 6.14
C THR A 12 3.87 13.16 5.35
N GLU A 13 4.82 12.52 4.67
CA GLU A 13 5.80 13.20 3.83
C GLU A 13 5.14 13.90 2.64
N LEU A 14 4.17 13.26 1.98
CA LEU A 14 3.41 13.87 0.88
C LEU A 14 2.64 15.11 1.33
N VAL A 15 1.94 15.04 2.47
CA VAL A 15 1.17 16.18 2.99
C VAL A 15 2.10 17.36 3.34
N LEU A 16 3.27 17.07 3.92
CA LEU A 16 4.28 18.11 4.20
C LEU A 16 4.85 18.72 2.92
N ARG A 17 5.04 17.92 1.88
CA ARG A 17 5.55 18.31 0.57
C ARG A 17 4.53 19.12 -0.24
N LEU A 18 3.25 18.75 -0.20
CA LEU A 18 2.13 19.52 -0.77
C LEU A 18 2.02 20.93 -0.15
N ARG A 19 2.14 21.04 1.18
CA ARG A 19 2.12 22.34 1.86
C ARG A 19 3.32 23.25 1.56
N LYS A 20 4.41 22.69 1.05
CA LYS A 20 5.61 23.44 0.62
C LYS A 20 5.65 23.63 -0.90
N GLU A 21 4.52 23.44 -1.59
CA GLU A 21 4.41 23.58 -3.05
C GLU A 21 5.36 22.67 -3.84
N HIS A 22 5.82 21.57 -3.23
CA HIS A 22 6.66 20.55 -3.87
C HIS A 22 5.91 19.22 -3.86
N PRO A 23 4.83 19.03 -4.66
CA PRO A 23 4.01 17.81 -4.69
C PRO A 23 4.75 16.60 -5.28
N VAL A 24 5.87 16.20 -4.69
CA VAL A 24 6.57 14.97 -5.04
C VAL A 24 5.88 13.82 -4.31
N VAL A 25 5.29 12.90 -5.07
CA VAL A 25 4.62 11.70 -4.56
C VAL A 25 5.66 10.73 -4.00
N PRO A 26 5.74 10.53 -2.67
CA PRO A 26 6.73 9.63 -2.08
C PRO A 26 6.31 8.18 -2.34
N LEU A 27 7.12 7.47 -3.12
CA LEU A 27 6.83 6.09 -3.49
C LEU A 27 7.36 5.10 -2.45
N ASN A 28 6.54 4.13 -2.06
CA ASN A 28 7.00 2.96 -1.31
C ASN A 28 7.33 1.81 -2.27
N HIS A 29 8.11 0.83 -1.82
CA HIS A 29 8.47 -0.34 -2.63
C HIS A 29 7.26 -1.05 -3.28
N ALA A 30 6.15 -1.17 -2.55
CA ALA A 30 4.92 -1.74 -3.09
C ALA A 30 4.32 -0.90 -4.25
N MET A 31 4.41 0.42 -4.17
CA MET A 31 3.95 1.34 -5.22
C MET A 31 4.86 1.27 -6.45
N GLU A 32 6.17 1.21 -6.25
CA GLU A 32 7.16 1.02 -7.31
C GLU A 32 6.88 -0.26 -8.09
N LEU A 33 6.57 -1.35 -7.40
CA LEU A 33 6.19 -2.62 -8.02
C LEU A 33 4.89 -2.51 -8.81
N VAL A 34 3.86 -1.84 -8.28
CA VAL A 34 2.60 -1.60 -9.01
C VAL A 34 2.86 -0.82 -10.30
N LEU A 35 3.61 0.28 -10.21
CA LEU A 35 3.96 1.12 -11.35
C LEU A 35 4.79 0.38 -12.41
N SER A 36 5.74 -0.45 -11.97
CA SER A 36 6.53 -1.30 -12.87
C SER A 36 5.69 -2.41 -13.52
N ARG A 37 4.73 -2.99 -12.80
CA ARG A 37 3.80 -3.99 -13.32
C ARG A 37 2.83 -3.42 -14.34
N LEU A 38 2.34 -2.20 -14.12
CA LEU A 38 1.52 -1.48 -15.10
C LEU A 38 2.30 -1.21 -16.39
N GLY A 39 3.64 -1.16 -16.32
CA GLY A 39 4.49 -0.86 -17.45
C GLY A 39 4.73 0.64 -17.65
N ILE A 40 4.38 1.45 -16.65
CA ILE A 40 4.63 2.90 -16.66
C ILE A 40 6.14 3.16 -16.53
N PHE A 41 6.85 2.32 -15.77
CA PHE A 41 8.29 2.45 -15.55
C PHE A 41 9.01 1.12 -15.72
N ARG A 42 10.31 1.18 -16.07
CA ARG A 42 11.13 -0.02 -16.26
C ARG A 42 11.66 -0.51 -14.92
N LYS A 43 11.84 -1.82 -14.82
CA LYS A 43 12.43 -2.46 -13.65
C LYS A 43 13.90 -2.02 -13.55
N GLY A 44 14.26 -1.27 -12.51
CA GLY A 44 15.60 -0.72 -12.31
C GLY A 44 15.74 0.80 -12.48
N ASP A 45 14.67 1.52 -12.85
CA ASP A 45 14.67 2.98 -12.75
C ASP A 45 14.87 3.41 -11.28
N SER A 46 15.65 4.47 -11.06
CA SER A 46 15.90 4.97 -9.71
C SER A 46 14.67 5.65 -9.14
N ARG A 47 14.41 5.46 -7.84
CA ARG A 47 13.25 6.06 -7.16
C ARG A 47 13.13 7.57 -7.39
N SER A 48 14.25 8.30 -7.31
CA SER A 48 14.28 9.75 -7.55
C SER A 48 13.85 10.12 -8.97
N LYS A 49 14.15 9.28 -9.96
CA LYS A 49 13.72 9.48 -11.35
C LYS A 49 12.22 9.23 -11.49
N LEU A 50 11.67 8.17 -10.87
CA LEU A 50 10.22 7.94 -10.84
C LEU A 50 9.47 9.11 -10.19
N GLU A 51 9.96 9.57 -9.03
CA GLU A 51 9.35 10.69 -8.31
C GLU A 51 9.34 11.96 -9.17
N LYS A 52 10.41 12.22 -9.93
CA LYS A 52 10.50 13.36 -10.85
C LYS A 52 9.59 13.23 -12.07
N GLU A 53 9.52 12.05 -12.68
CA GLU A 53 8.64 11.82 -13.84
C GLU A 53 7.16 11.89 -13.45
N LEU A 54 6.79 11.34 -12.29
CA LEU A 54 5.45 11.51 -11.72
C LEU A 54 5.15 12.97 -11.44
N TYR A 55 6.09 13.73 -10.88
CA TYR A 55 5.91 15.16 -10.64
C TYR A 55 5.64 15.94 -11.94
N GLN A 56 6.35 15.61 -13.02
CA GLN A 56 6.16 16.28 -14.31
C GLN A 56 4.85 15.88 -15.01
N ALA A 57 4.40 14.64 -14.82
CA ALA A 57 3.20 14.12 -15.47
C ALA A 57 1.90 14.44 -14.71
N LEU A 58 1.99 14.81 -13.44
CA LEU A 58 0.84 14.86 -12.54
C LEU A 58 0.57 16.27 -12.03
N ASP A 59 -0.70 16.64 -12.04
CA ASP A 59 -1.16 17.86 -11.39
C ASP A 59 -1.01 17.76 -9.85
N PRO A 60 -0.55 18.83 -9.16
CA PRO A 60 -0.43 18.89 -7.70
C PRO A 60 -1.69 18.42 -6.96
N GLU A 61 -2.87 18.77 -7.46
CA GLU A 61 -4.16 18.43 -6.83
C GLU A 61 -4.44 16.92 -6.92
N ARG A 62 -3.91 16.26 -7.94
CA ARG A 62 -4.09 14.83 -8.20
C ARG A 62 -3.03 13.97 -7.52
N ALA A 63 -1.95 14.56 -7.02
CA ALA A 63 -0.86 13.85 -6.33
C ALA A 63 -1.34 13.05 -5.12
N LEU A 64 -2.20 13.64 -4.29
CA LEU A 64 -2.75 12.97 -3.11
C LEU A 64 -3.69 11.82 -3.50
N LEU A 65 -4.53 12.04 -4.51
CA LEU A 65 -5.46 11.02 -5.02
C LEU A 65 -4.69 9.83 -5.59
N LEU A 66 -3.66 10.09 -6.40
CA LEU A 66 -2.82 9.04 -6.96
C LEU A 66 -2.10 8.27 -5.86
N HIS A 67 -1.55 8.95 -4.87
CA HIS A 67 -0.88 8.30 -3.74
C HIS A 67 -1.82 7.35 -3.00
N HIS A 68 -3.01 7.83 -2.61
CA HIS A 68 -4.03 7.01 -1.95
C HIS A 68 -4.47 5.84 -2.81
N PHE A 69 -4.65 6.07 -4.11
CA PHE A 69 -4.95 5.02 -5.06
C PHE A 69 -3.84 3.96 -5.09
N LEU A 70 -2.56 4.35 -5.18
CA LEU A 70 -1.43 3.42 -5.21
C LEU A 70 -1.29 2.64 -3.90
N VAL A 71 -1.49 3.29 -2.73
CA VAL A 71 -1.52 2.60 -1.43
C VAL A 71 -2.57 1.50 -1.46
N ASN A 72 -3.83 1.87 -1.70
CA ASN A 72 -4.96 0.94 -1.63
C ASN A 72 -4.83 -0.16 -2.69
N HIS A 73 -4.42 0.21 -3.90
CA HIS A 73 -4.24 -0.74 -4.98
C HIS A 73 -3.13 -1.76 -4.66
N SER A 74 -2.01 -1.32 -4.08
CA SER A 74 -0.92 -2.19 -3.68
C SER A 74 -1.30 -3.14 -2.54
N VAL A 75 -2.25 -2.77 -1.68
CA VAL A 75 -2.68 -3.63 -0.56
C VAL A 75 -3.80 -4.58 -0.97
N GLU A 76 -4.78 -4.11 -1.74
CA GLU A 76 -6.01 -4.85 -2.00
C GLU A 76 -5.99 -5.68 -3.29
N LEU A 77 -5.28 -5.20 -4.32
CA LEU A 77 -5.35 -5.77 -5.67
C LEU A 77 -4.01 -6.29 -6.19
N CYS A 78 -2.94 -5.53 -5.96
CA CYS A 78 -1.62 -5.81 -6.53
C CYS A 78 -0.53 -5.81 -5.45
N PRO A 79 -0.60 -6.73 -4.46
CA PRO A 79 0.43 -6.89 -3.44
C PRO A 79 1.79 -7.23 -4.04
N PRO A 80 2.90 -6.90 -3.35
CA PRO A 80 4.25 -7.27 -3.78
C PRO A 80 4.40 -8.76 -4.09
N ASP A 81 3.69 -9.62 -3.35
CA ASP A 81 3.61 -11.04 -3.64
C ASP A 81 2.77 -11.33 -4.90
N GLU A 82 3.44 -11.83 -5.95
CA GLU A 82 2.83 -12.15 -7.24
C GLU A 82 1.69 -13.18 -7.16
N LYS A 83 1.73 -14.08 -6.17
CA LYS A 83 0.71 -15.14 -6.01
C LYS A 83 -0.62 -14.60 -5.51
N LEU A 84 -0.60 -13.45 -4.83
CA LEU A 84 -1.78 -12.81 -4.24
C LEU A 84 -2.37 -11.71 -5.12
N VAL A 85 -1.80 -11.49 -6.31
CA VAL A 85 -2.27 -10.45 -7.23
C VAL A 85 -3.64 -10.83 -7.82
N ALA A 86 -4.65 -10.00 -7.53
CA ALA A 86 -6.02 -10.18 -7.98
C ALA A 86 -6.28 -9.44 -9.31
N CYS A 87 -5.55 -9.79 -10.37
CA CYS A 87 -5.72 -9.18 -11.70
C CYS A 87 -7.18 -9.17 -12.22
N PRO A 88 -8.01 -10.21 -12.01
CA PRO A 88 -9.39 -10.22 -12.52
C PRO A 88 -10.25 -9.07 -11.98
N LYS A 89 -9.95 -8.57 -10.78
CA LYS A 89 -10.67 -7.47 -10.12
C LYS A 89 -10.06 -6.09 -10.41
N CYS A 90 -8.92 -6.04 -11.10
CA CYS A 90 -8.23 -4.79 -11.42
C CYS A 90 -8.89 -4.11 -12.63
N SER A 91 -9.31 -2.85 -12.47
CA SER A 91 -9.87 -2.02 -13.54
C SER A 91 -8.85 -1.68 -14.64
N MET A 92 -7.57 -1.60 -14.29
CA MET A 92 -6.48 -1.29 -15.22
C MET A 92 -5.92 -2.53 -15.94
N ARG A 93 -6.57 -3.70 -15.82
CA ARG A 93 -6.06 -4.96 -16.37
C ARG A 93 -5.76 -4.89 -17.88
N GLN A 94 -6.57 -4.17 -18.64
CA GLN A 94 -6.46 -4.09 -20.10
C GLN A 94 -5.23 -3.30 -20.57
N MET A 95 -4.73 -2.40 -19.72
CA MET A 95 -3.57 -1.57 -19.99
C MET A 95 -2.33 -2.01 -19.19
N CYS A 96 -2.43 -3.10 -18.43
CA CYS A 96 -1.36 -3.56 -17.55
C CYS A 96 -0.40 -4.51 -18.28
N ALA A 97 0.86 -4.10 -18.43
CA ALA A 97 1.90 -4.92 -19.06
C ALA A 97 2.18 -6.25 -18.34
N PHE A 98 2.01 -6.31 -17.01
CA PHE A 98 2.11 -7.55 -16.25
C PHE A 98 0.98 -8.52 -16.59
N TYR A 99 -0.26 -8.03 -16.68
CA TYR A 99 -1.40 -8.88 -17.05
C TYR A 99 -1.31 -9.35 -18.50
N ALA A 100 -0.88 -8.50 -19.43
CA ALA A 100 -0.65 -8.90 -20.83
C ALA A 100 0.36 -10.06 -20.94
N ARG A 101 1.40 -10.07 -20.11
CA ARG A 101 2.44 -11.12 -20.08
C ARG A 101 2.03 -12.38 -19.29
N ASN A 102 1.36 -12.21 -18.14
CA ASN A 102 1.11 -13.28 -17.18
C ASN A 102 -0.37 -13.73 -17.08
N GLY A 103 -1.29 -13.00 -17.70
CA GLY A 103 -2.75 -13.18 -17.56
C GLY A 103 -3.28 -14.53 -18.05
N LYS A 104 -2.49 -15.29 -18.81
CA LYS A 104 -2.81 -16.67 -19.22
C LYS A 104 -2.53 -17.73 -18.14
N LYS A 105 -1.83 -17.38 -17.04
CA LYS A 105 -1.36 -18.34 -16.01
C LYS A 105 -2.00 -18.19 -14.63
N GLN A 106 -2.88 -17.22 -14.40
CA GLN A 106 -3.50 -17.08 -13.09
C GLN A 106 -4.77 -17.94 -12.98
N PRO A 107 -4.80 -19.00 -12.15
CA PRO A 107 -6.04 -19.67 -11.80
C PRO A 107 -6.92 -18.67 -11.02
N ALA A 108 -8.22 -18.71 -11.29
CA ALA A 108 -9.22 -17.89 -10.59
C ALA A 108 -9.19 -18.16 -9.07
N GLY A 109 -8.37 -17.42 -8.35
CA GLY A 109 -8.17 -17.56 -6.91
C GLY A 109 -9.34 -16.97 -6.13
N LYS A 110 -10.04 -17.85 -5.41
CA LYS A 110 -11.16 -17.59 -4.48
C LYS A 110 -10.88 -16.39 -3.55
N PRO A 111 -11.92 -15.65 -3.12
CA PRO A 111 -11.75 -14.48 -2.26
C PRO A 111 -11.08 -14.88 -0.93
N SER A 112 -9.86 -14.37 -0.72
CA SER A 112 -9.14 -14.45 0.55
C SER A 112 -9.99 -13.80 1.65
N ARG A 113 -10.44 -14.63 2.60
CA ARG A 113 -11.15 -14.19 3.80
C ARG A 113 -10.23 -13.27 4.60
N ARG A 114 -10.66 -12.03 4.81
CA ARG A 114 -10.08 -11.06 5.76
C ARG A 114 -9.76 -11.76 7.09
N PRO A 115 -8.55 -11.63 7.66
CA PRO A 115 -8.34 -11.99 9.05
C PRO A 115 -9.16 -11.04 9.93
N ARG A 116 -10.18 -11.59 10.58
CA ARG A 116 -11.03 -10.89 11.54
C ARG A 116 -10.16 -10.60 12.76
N ARG A 117 -9.74 -9.33 12.89
CA ARG A 117 -9.02 -8.72 14.00
C ARG A 117 -9.48 -9.32 15.35
N SER A 118 -8.63 -10.12 15.96
CA SER A 118 -8.82 -10.70 17.28
C SER A 118 -8.88 -9.59 18.34
N LYS A 119 -10.06 -9.37 18.93
CA LYS A 119 -10.21 -8.59 20.16
C LYS A 119 -9.68 -9.43 21.33
N ALA A 120 -8.37 -9.44 21.54
CA ALA A 120 -7.78 -9.81 22.83
C ALA A 120 -7.82 -8.57 23.73
N ALA A 121 -8.97 -8.33 24.36
CA ALA A 121 -9.08 -7.35 25.44
C ALA A 121 -8.54 -7.98 26.73
N ARG A 122 -7.45 -7.39 27.22
CA ARG A 122 -6.87 -7.61 28.54
C ARG A 122 -7.85 -7.19 29.64
N SER A 123 -7.96 -7.99 30.70
CA SER A 123 -8.21 -7.46 32.05
C SER A 123 -7.30 -8.19 33.05
N ARG A 124 -6.32 -7.45 33.58
CA ARG A 124 -5.46 -7.85 34.70
C ARG A 124 -6.14 -7.50 36.02
N SER A 125 -5.78 -8.28 37.05
CA SER A 125 -5.66 -7.91 38.46
C SER A 125 -6.91 -8.03 39.35
N SER A 126 -6.90 -8.98 40.30
CA SER A 126 -6.44 -8.68 41.67
C SER A 126 -6.62 -9.86 42.65
N ARG A 127 -5.73 -9.88 43.66
CA ARG A 127 -5.87 -10.50 45.00
C ARG A 127 -5.67 -12.01 45.16
N ALA A 128 -4.41 -12.36 45.42
CA ALA A 128 -4.07 -13.41 46.37
C ALA A 128 -4.34 -12.93 47.81
N ARG A 129 -5.13 -13.68 48.58
CA ARG A 129 -5.09 -13.73 50.04
C ARG A 129 -5.16 -15.21 50.45
N LYS A 130 -4.13 -15.67 51.14
CA LYS A 130 -4.05 -16.99 51.78
C LYS A 130 -5.10 -17.11 52.89
N PRO A 131 -5.79 -18.24 53.06
CA PRO A 131 -6.50 -18.54 54.30
C PRO A 131 -5.52 -19.12 55.34
N VAL A 132 -5.64 -18.62 56.58
CA VAL A 132 -5.01 -19.16 57.79
C VAL A 132 -5.79 -20.39 58.24
N ALA A 133 -5.10 -21.51 58.42
CA ALA A 133 -5.65 -22.71 59.03
C ALA A 133 -5.72 -22.55 60.55
N ARG A 134 -6.76 -23.15 61.14
CA ARG A 134 -7.13 -23.14 62.54
C ARG A 134 -6.39 -24.23 63.32
#